data_AF-A0A0P0ET15-F1
#
_entry.id   AF-A0A0P0ET15-F1
#
_cell.length_a   1.000
_cell.length_b   1.000
_cell.length_c   1.000
_cell.angle_alpha   90.00
_cell.angle_beta   90.00
_cell.angle_gamma   90.00
#
_symmetry.space_group_name_H-M   'P 1'
#
loop_
_entity.id
_entity.type
_entity.pdbx_description
1 polymer ?
#
loop_
_entity_poly.entity_id
_entity_poly.type
_entity_poly.pdbx_seq_one_letter_code
_entity_poly.pdbx_strand_id
1 'polypeptide(L)'
;MIKVEKEVSNDYIIKGFKHFTQLATEYFQGHPDCNAARKRMRDTIDANLQLKAELTAASYTEHTTLLSPKMQQIIWAHWGPPIISLSENHANESDNKRV
;
A
#
# COMPACT_ATOMS: atom_id res chain seq x y z
N MET A 1 25.81 8.98 18.53
CA MET A 1 24.64 8.08 18.58
C MET A 1 24.56 7.35 17.26
N ILE A 2 24.89 6.06 17.26
CA ILE A 2 24.79 5.21 16.06
C ILE A 2 23.31 4.84 15.97
N LYS A 3 22.59 5.37 14.97
CA LYS A 3 21.25 4.89 14.64
C LYS A 3 21.42 3.45 14.19
N VAL A 4 21.06 2.51 15.06
CA VAL A 4 20.89 1.11 14.69
C VAL A 4 19.67 1.09 13.79
N GLU A 5 19.91 1.19 12.48
CA GLU A 5 18.94 0.82 11.47
C GLU A 5 18.67 -0.66 11.68
N LYS A 6 17.59 -0.93 12.40
CA LYS A 6 17.11 -2.28 12.65
C LYS A 6 16.71 -2.81 11.27
N GLU A 7 17.57 -3.62 10.66
CA GLU A 7 17.26 -4.38 9.45
C GLU A 7 16.06 -5.28 9.76
N VAL A 8 14.87 -4.73 9.56
CA VAL A 8 13.64 -5.50 9.41
C VAL A 8 13.84 -6.27 8.11
N SER A 9 13.88 -7.60 8.21
CA SER A 9 13.96 -8.50 7.06
C SER A 9 13.12 -7.96 5.90
N ASN A 10 13.76 -7.61 4.79
CA ASN A 10 13.18 -6.91 3.62
C ASN A 10 12.14 -7.74 2.84
N ASP A 11 11.61 -8.81 3.42
CA ASP A 11 10.57 -9.63 2.83
C ASP A 11 9.21 -8.93 2.99
N TYR A 12 8.80 -8.21 1.95
CA TYR A 12 7.44 -7.70 1.84
C TYR A 12 6.49 -8.88 1.61
N ILE A 13 5.89 -9.40 2.69
CA ILE A 13 4.96 -10.54 2.62
C ILE A 13 3.56 -10.07 2.21
N ILE A 14 3.11 -10.48 1.03
CA ILE A 14 1.73 -10.28 0.57
C ILE A 14 0.82 -11.29 1.30
N LYS A 15 0.11 -10.83 2.34
CA LYS A 15 -0.85 -11.64 3.08
C LYS A 15 -2.28 -11.31 2.67
N GLY A 16 -2.98 -12.31 2.12
CA GLY A 16 -4.41 -12.24 1.84
C GLY A 16 -4.80 -11.11 0.87
N PHE A 17 -6.07 -10.74 0.92
CA PHE A 17 -6.60 -9.63 0.14
C PHE A 17 -6.31 -8.30 0.85
N LYS A 18 -5.88 -7.29 0.10
CA LYS A 18 -5.66 -5.93 0.62
C LYS A 18 -6.63 -4.96 -0.04
N HIS A 19 -7.12 -3.99 0.70
CA HIS A 19 -7.95 -2.93 0.13
C HIS A 19 -7.15 -2.07 -0.85
N PHE A 20 -7.72 -1.82 -2.03
CA PHE A 20 -7.11 -0.98 -3.07
C PHE A 20 -6.79 0.42 -2.52
N THR A 21 -7.70 1.02 -1.75
CA THR A 21 -7.48 2.32 -1.10
C THR A 21 -6.27 2.30 -0.18
N GLN A 22 -6.09 1.24 0.60
CA GLN A 22 -4.99 1.13 1.54
C GLN A 22 -3.65 0.99 0.83
N LEU A 23 -3.58 0.15 -0.21
CA LEU A 23 -2.38 0.06 -1.05
C LEU A 23 -2.08 1.38 -1.75
N ALA A 24 -3.10 2.09 -2.23
CA ALA A 24 -2.94 3.41 -2.85
C ALA A 24 -2.35 4.43 -1.87
N THR A 25 -2.82 4.48 -0.63
CA THR A 25 -2.28 5.39 0.39
C THR A 25 -0.84 5.04 0.81
N GLU A 26 -0.48 3.75 0.77
CA GLU A 26 0.89 3.30 1.02
C GLU A 26 1.85 3.74 -0.10
N TYR A 27 1.47 3.60 -1.38
CA TYR A 27 2.31 4.06 -2.50
C TYR A 27 2.34 5.58 -2.69
N PHE A 28 1.20 6.25 -2.44
CA PHE A 28 1.03 7.69 -2.67
C PHE A 28 0.84 8.43 -1.34
N GLN A 29 1.83 8.31 -0.45
CA GLN A 29 1.86 9.04 0.82
C GLN A 29 1.86 10.55 0.58
N GLY A 30 1.16 11.30 1.44
CA GLY A 30 1.11 12.77 1.38
C GLY A 30 -0.18 13.34 0.78
N HIS A 31 -1.16 12.51 0.43
CA HIS A 31 -2.51 12.99 0.13
C HIS A 31 -3.41 12.92 1.38
N PRO A 32 -4.04 14.03 1.80
CA PRO A 32 -5.03 14.01 2.89
C PRO A 32 -6.29 13.23 2.49
N ASP A 33 -6.54 13.11 1.18
CA ASP A 33 -7.70 12.43 0.62
C ASP A 33 -7.35 11.05 0.05
N CYS A 34 -7.90 10.01 0.66
CA CYS A 34 -7.86 8.63 0.16
C CYS A 34 -8.40 8.49 -1.28
N ASN A 35 -9.31 9.38 -1.69
CA ASN A 35 -9.84 9.44 -3.05
C ASN A 35 -8.76 9.85 -4.07
N ALA A 36 -7.93 10.83 -3.73
CA ALA A 36 -6.86 11.32 -4.61
C ALA A 36 -5.79 10.24 -4.81
N ALA A 37 -5.37 9.56 -3.73
CA ALA A 37 -4.45 8.43 -3.80
C ALA A 37 -4.99 7.30 -4.69
N ARG A 38 -6.27 6.93 -4.53
CA ARG A 38 -6.92 5.93 -5.40
C ARG A 38 -6.93 6.33 -6.86
N LYS A 39 -7.30 7.57 -7.16
CA LYS A 39 -7.36 8.06 -8.54
C LYS A 39 -5.97 8.00 -9.17
N ARG A 40 -4.96 8.52 -8.48
CA ARG A 40 -3.56 8.50 -8.93
C ARG A 40 -3.04 7.08 -9.14
N MET A 41 -3.39 6.14 -8.26
CA MET A 41 -3.04 4.73 -8.43
C MET A 41 -3.63 4.15 -9.71
N ARG A 42 -4.90 4.46 -10.01
CA ARG A 42 -5.56 4.03 -11.26
C ARG A 42 -4.94 4.66 -12.48
N ASP A 43 -4.71 5.97 -12.46
CA ASP A 43 -4.05 6.69 -13.55
C ASP A 43 -2.65 6.09 -13.83
N THR A 44 -1.93 5.68 -12.79
CA THR A 44 -0.60 5.05 -12.92
C THR A 44 -0.69 3.63 -13.50
N ILE A 45 -1.71 2.86 -13.13
CA ILE A 45 -2.00 1.54 -13.73
C ILE A 45 -2.40 1.71 -15.20
N ASP A 46 -3.28 2.66 -15.51
CA ASP A 46 -3.76 2.90 -16.87
C ASP A 46 -2.67 3.45 -17.80
N ALA A 47 -1.73 4.25 -17.27
CA ALA A 47 -0.56 4.71 -18.00
C ALA A 47 0.42 3.56 -18.35
N ASN A 48 0.40 2.46 -17.60
CA ASN A 48 1.27 1.31 -17.82
C ASN A 48 0.49 0.14 -18.44
N LEU A 49 0.55 0.05 -19.77
CA LEU A 49 -0.18 -0.97 -20.55
C LEU A 49 0.18 -2.41 -20.13
N GLN A 50 1.43 -2.66 -19.76
CA GLN A 50 1.88 -3.98 -19.31
C GLN A 50 1.30 -4.33 -17.94
N LEU A 51 1.40 -3.40 -16.97
CA LEU A 51 0.81 -3.55 -15.64
C LEU A 51 -0.69 -3.86 -15.74
N LYS A 52 -1.39 -3.07 -16.56
CA LYS A 52 -2.84 -3.21 -16.77
C LYS A 52 -3.17 -4.57 -17.36
N ALA A 53 -2.44 -5.04 -18.37
CA ALA A 53 -2.67 -6.33 -19.00
C ALA A 53 -2.50 -7.49 -18.00
N GLU A 54 -1.43 -7.47 -17.20
CA GLU A 54 -1.18 -8.49 -16.16
C GLU A 54 -2.26 -8.45 -15.07
N LEU A 55 -2.65 -7.26 -14.63
CA LEU A 55 -3.73 -7.08 -13.66
C LEU A 55 -5.07 -7.60 -14.20
N THR A 56 -5.43 -7.26 -15.44
CA THR A 56 -6.65 -7.77 -16.09
C THR A 56 -6.61 -9.29 -16.21
N ALA A 57 -5.46 -9.89 -16.53
CA ALA A 57 -5.30 -11.35 -16.49
C ALA A 57 -5.50 -11.93 -15.08
N ALA A 58 -5.19 -11.17 -14.03
CA ALA A 58 -5.48 -11.52 -12.65
C ALA A 58 -6.92 -11.15 -12.19
N SER A 59 -7.84 -10.88 -13.12
CA SER A 59 -9.24 -10.47 -12.85
C SER A 59 -9.41 -9.09 -12.21
N TYR A 60 -8.47 -8.16 -12.43
CA TYR A 60 -8.62 -6.77 -12.04
C TYR A 60 -9.63 -6.06 -12.95
N THR A 61 -10.53 -5.31 -12.34
CA THR A 61 -11.53 -4.47 -13.01
C THR A 61 -11.50 -3.06 -12.43
N GLU A 62 -12.13 -2.12 -13.13
CA GLU A 62 -12.33 -0.77 -12.59
C GLU A 62 -13.18 -0.74 -11.31
N HIS A 63 -13.87 -1.82 -10.94
CA HIS A 63 -14.64 -1.89 -9.69
C HIS A 63 -13.92 -2.67 -8.60
N THR A 64 -12.67 -3.10 -8.82
CA THR A 64 -11.90 -3.82 -7.81
C THR A 64 -11.66 -2.95 -6.58
N THR A 65 -12.25 -3.35 -5.46
CA THR A 65 -12.07 -2.73 -4.14
C THR A 65 -11.04 -3.48 -3.29
N LEU A 66 -10.90 -4.79 -3.54
CA LEU A 66 -9.96 -5.69 -2.86
C LEU A 66 -9.00 -6.29 -3.90
N LEU A 67 -7.71 -6.10 -3.67
CA LEU A 67 -6.64 -6.65 -4.47
C LEU A 67 -6.29 -8.05 -3.96
N SER A 68 -6.38 -9.04 -4.84
CA SER A 68 -5.92 -10.40 -4.54
C SER A 68 -4.41 -10.42 -4.31
N PRO A 69 -3.86 -11.47 -3.65
CA PRO A 69 -2.42 -11.60 -3.50
C PRO A 69 -1.67 -11.53 -4.84
N LYS A 70 -2.27 -12.08 -5.90
CA LYS A 70 -1.68 -12.04 -7.25
C LYS A 70 -1.64 -10.62 -7.82
N MET A 71 -2.72 -9.85 -7.67
CA MET A 71 -2.75 -8.45 -8.11
C MET A 71 -1.72 -7.60 -7.35
N GLN A 72 -1.62 -7.80 -6.04
CA GLN A 72 -0.61 -7.12 -5.22
C GLN A 72 0.81 -7.47 -5.67
N GLN A 73 1.05 -8.73 -6.05
CA GLN A 73 2.36 -9.18 -6.53
C GLN A 73 2.74 -8.52 -7.86
N ILE A 74 1.80 -8.37 -8.78
CA ILE A 74 2.04 -7.70 -10.08
C ILE A 74 2.40 -6.23 -9.85
N ILE A 75 1.63 -5.53 -9.01
CA ILE A 75 1.90 -4.12 -8.66
C ILE A 75 3.29 -4.01 -8.01
N TRP A 76 3.59 -4.89 -7.06
CA TRP A 76 4.90 -4.96 -6.42
C TRP A 76 6.05 -5.22 -7.40
N ALA A 77 5.85 -6.11 -8.38
CA ALA A 77 6.87 -6.40 -9.39
C ALA A 77 7.17 -5.20 -10.29
N HIS A 78 6.20 -4.30 -10.51
CA HIS A 78 6.37 -3.12 -11.36
C HIS A 78 6.80 -1.87 -10.59
N TRP A 79 6.32 -1.68 -9.37
CA TRP A 79 6.55 -0.45 -8.58
C TRP A 79 7.53 -0.64 -7.42
N GLY A 80 7.84 -1.88 -7.05
CA GLY A 80 8.63 -2.22 -5.87
C GLY A 80 7.78 -2.30 -4.58
N PRO A 81 8.41 -2.53 -3.41
CA PRO A 81 7.71 -2.52 -2.13
C PRO A 81 7.07 -1.15 -1.87
N PRO A 82 5.80 -1.10 -1.41
CA PRO A 82 5.22 0.16 -1.00
C PRO A 82 6.01 0.72 0.18
N ILE A 83 6.20 2.04 0.19
CA ILE A 83 6.82 2.71 1.33
C ILE A 83 5.79 2.66 2.45
N ILE A 84 6.13 2.03 3.58
CA ILE A 84 5.31 2.09 4.79
C ILE A 84 6.03 3.06 5.72
N SER A 85 5.56 4.31 5.75
CA SER A 85 6.03 5.25 6.75
C SER A 85 5.26 4.95 8.02
N LEU A 86 5.89 4.19 8.92
CA LEU A 86 5.41 4.03 10.27
C LEU A 86 5.52 5.41 10.92
N SER A 87 4.42 6.16 10.96
CA SER A 87 4.33 7.27 11.91
C SER A 87 4.53 6.65 13.30
N GLU A 88 5.66 6.92 13.95
CA GLU A 88 5.98 6.47 15.31
C GLU A 88 4.99 6.99 16.38
N ASN A 89 3.92 7.67 16.01
CA ASN A 89 2.94 8.23 16.93
C ASN A 89 1.59 7.55 16.75
N HIS A 90 1.28 6.61 17.64
CA HIS A 90 0.10 6.63 18.52
C HIS A 90 0.01 5.29 19.28
N ALA A 91 0.90 5.11 20.26
CA ALA A 91 0.79 4.05 21.26
C ALA A 91 1.29 4.53 22.61
N ASN A 92 0.68 5.59 23.15
CA ASN A 92 0.75 5.98 24.56
C ASN A 92 -0.17 7.16 24.87
N GLU A 93 -1.49 6.97 24.73
CA GLU A 93 -2.41 7.69 25.64
C GLU A 93 -3.51 6.73 26.07
N SER A 94 -3.11 5.79 26.92
CA SER A 94 -4.03 4.94 27.68
C SER A 94 -3.42 4.72 29.05
N ASP A 95 -3.20 5.80 29.81
CA ASP A 95 -3.08 5.65 31.26
C ASP A 95 -3.61 6.90 32.00
N ASN A 96 -4.73 6.64 32.67
CA ASN A 96 -5.10 7.18 33.97
C ASN A 96 -5.61 8.64 34.08
N LYS A 97 -6.94 8.79 34.05
CA LYS A 97 -7.64 9.68 34.98
C LYS A 97 -8.57 8.88 35.89
N ARG A 98 -8.01 8.30 36.94
CA ARG A 98 -8.67 8.16 38.24
C ARG A 98 -8.02 9.14 39.22
N VAL A 99 -8.77 10.17 39.59
CA VAL A 99 -8.98 10.73 40.93
C VAL A 99 -9.86 11.96 40.78
#